data_AF-A0A2T0MB87-F1
#
_entry.id   AF-A0A2T0MB87-F1
#
_cell.length_a   1.000
_cell.length_b   1.000
_cell.length_c   1.000
_cell.angle_alpha   90.00
_cell.angle_beta   90.00
_cell.angle_gamma   90.00
#
_symmetry.space_group_name_H-M   'P 1'
#
loop_
_entity.id
_entity.type
_entity.pdbx_description
1 polymer ?
#
loop_
_entity_poly.entity_id
_entity_poly.type
_entity_poly.pdbx_seq_one_letter_code
_entity_poly.pdbx_strand_id
1 'polypeptide(L)'
;MRPKYFLFILIFLFMSCKKNRNQSLTVLKSTKQQTLPLDSVPIWIKSLSGLSQSLSDFEIQAITYNTKLKNLLQNIRSSKEFDELVRINNDEQTQSFLSQSKDGKLTIVNWNTRLGGSQGEYKSLIFGKNTFGITIEELDVDKSIKYDSIFLLKDASEAPIYLLHGTGKTSNYDFFNRIDAIGVQNSQFVKRKIFPGNKSSWENPYRSGKSSGSWLETPTLNDEGLMLFENNSSKHGFAFKPYVFNGKKYEEKLYELDSIMIKEDFRKNLSGSHQMLRGSEVPISTSVTHNQDTFLFKDGLKVIDNYNEENEKSEITIYHSKLGEESTMDFNGHMNLVAKNTTYLFFMGYGVPESSPIYIYDLDQNKIVYSIYVADAIIRGNQLIFSQQIDNKRLEELDFSNCQDELQRFEILVLSFLDTSPMLQSTGQSYCTYVQ
;
A
#
# COMPACT_ATOMS: atom_id res chain seq x y z
N MET A 1 90.08 18.91 -9.63
CA MET A 1 90.51 17.63 -10.22
C MET A 1 89.66 17.34 -11.45
N ARG A 2 90.27 16.67 -12.42
CA ARG A 2 90.01 16.71 -13.87
C ARG A 2 88.59 16.28 -14.32
N PRO A 3 88.14 16.81 -15.48
CA PRO A 3 86.88 16.49 -16.12
C PRO A 3 87.01 15.24 -17.00
N LYS A 4 85.88 14.61 -17.34
CA LYS A 4 85.75 13.85 -18.59
C LYS A 4 84.46 14.23 -19.29
N TYR A 5 84.66 15.01 -20.35
CA TYR A 5 83.78 15.11 -21.49
C TYR A 5 83.47 13.71 -22.04
N PHE A 6 82.22 13.45 -22.40
CA PHE A 6 81.95 12.70 -23.61
C PHE A 6 80.78 13.34 -24.36
N LEU A 7 81.20 14.17 -25.31
CA LEU A 7 80.49 14.60 -26.50
C LEU A 7 79.97 13.37 -27.25
N PHE A 8 78.67 13.29 -27.54
CA PHE A 8 78.25 12.82 -28.86
C PHE A 8 76.93 13.47 -29.27
N ILE A 9 77.06 14.21 -30.35
CA ILE A 9 76.05 15.00 -31.05
C ILE A 9 75.39 14.07 -32.08
N LEU A 10 74.06 13.99 -32.00
CA LEU A 10 73.11 14.17 -33.12
C LEU A 10 73.11 13.14 -34.26
N ILE A 11 72.06 12.31 -34.30
CA ILE A 11 71.43 11.91 -35.57
C ILE A 11 69.91 12.10 -35.44
N PHE A 12 69.43 13.07 -36.20
CA PHE A 12 68.03 13.30 -36.57
C PHE A 12 67.44 12.04 -37.23
N LEU A 13 66.27 11.61 -36.76
CA LEU A 13 65.22 10.96 -37.58
C LEU A 13 63.88 11.06 -36.83
N PHE A 14 63.36 12.29 -36.68
CA PHE A 14 61.94 12.51 -36.38
C PHE A 14 61.16 12.37 -37.69
N MET A 15 60.74 11.14 -37.99
CA MET A 15 59.73 10.84 -39.01
C MET A 15 58.38 10.67 -38.32
N SER A 16 57.48 11.63 -38.60
CA SER A 16 56.04 11.47 -38.81
C SER A 16 55.23 10.56 -37.89
N CYS A 17 54.46 11.18 -37.00
CA CYS A 17 53.03 10.91 -36.95
C CYS A 17 52.26 12.22 -36.71
N LYS A 18 51.73 12.78 -37.81
CA LYS A 18 50.78 13.88 -37.79
C LYS A 18 49.54 13.45 -36.99
N LYS A 19 49.28 14.17 -35.91
CA LYS A 19 48.07 14.12 -35.11
C LYS A 19 46.89 14.56 -35.98
N ASN A 20 46.19 13.59 -36.57
CA ASN A 20 45.00 13.85 -37.37
C ASN A 20 43.82 14.10 -36.43
N ARG A 21 43.72 15.33 -35.92
CA ARG A 21 42.56 15.84 -35.18
C ARG A 21 41.85 16.80 -36.12
N ASN A 22 40.91 16.26 -36.90
CA ASN A 22 39.76 16.90 -37.55
C ASN A 22 39.34 16.08 -38.77
N GLN A 23 38.45 15.11 -38.55
CA GLN A 23 37.46 14.75 -39.56
C GLN A 23 36.09 14.70 -38.90
N SER A 24 35.33 15.77 -39.16
CA SER A 24 33.92 15.69 -39.52
C SER A 24 32.94 15.20 -38.44
N LEU A 25 32.80 16.00 -37.38
CA LEU A 25 31.47 16.40 -36.91
C LEU A 25 30.86 17.27 -38.02
N THR A 26 30.27 16.61 -39.01
CA THR A 26 29.58 17.27 -40.10
C THR A 26 28.36 16.42 -40.43
N VAL A 27 27.24 16.85 -39.85
CA VAL A 27 25.93 16.68 -40.46
C VAL A 27 25.44 15.22 -40.47
N LEU A 28 24.97 14.74 -39.31
CA LEU A 28 23.71 14.01 -39.29
C LEU A 28 22.63 15.03 -39.69
N LYS A 29 22.57 15.28 -41.00
CA LYS A 29 21.40 15.85 -41.67
C LYS A 29 20.25 14.98 -41.17
N SER A 30 19.34 15.62 -40.42
CA SER A 30 17.90 15.42 -40.46
C SER A 30 17.51 14.42 -41.55
N THR A 31 17.68 13.13 -41.25
CA THR A 31 16.97 12.11 -41.97
C THR A 31 15.59 12.29 -41.40
N LYS A 32 14.65 12.81 -42.21
CA LYS A 32 13.23 12.78 -41.86
C LYS A 32 13.02 11.40 -41.24
N GLN A 33 12.77 11.36 -39.92
CA GLN A 33 12.40 10.12 -39.26
C GLN A 33 11.26 9.59 -40.11
N GLN A 34 11.50 8.47 -40.80
CA GLN A 34 10.42 7.76 -41.46
C GLN A 34 9.44 7.49 -40.32
N THR A 35 8.33 8.23 -40.32
CA THR A 35 7.23 8.01 -39.39
C THR A 35 6.72 6.63 -39.71
N LEU A 36 7.21 5.64 -38.96
CA LEU A 36 6.73 4.26 -39.05
C LEU A 36 5.22 4.29 -38.80
N PRO A 37 4.43 3.50 -39.53
CA PRO A 37 2.99 3.47 -39.31
C PRO A 37 2.68 2.92 -37.90
N LEU A 38 1.61 3.43 -37.28
CA LEU A 38 1.18 3.02 -35.94
C LEU A 38 0.85 1.52 -35.86
N ASP A 39 0.44 0.91 -36.98
CA ASP A 39 0.25 -0.54 -37.14
C ASP A 39 1.53 -1.36 -36.83
N SER A 40 2.69 -0.71 -36.73
CA SER A 40 3.94 -1.37 -36.31
C SER A 40 4.00 -1.62 -34.79
N VAL A 41 3.19 -0.93 -33.98
CA VAL A 41 3.22 -1.02 -32.51
C VAL A 41 3.02 -2.47 -32.01
N PRO A 42 1.98 -3.22 -32.45
CA PRO A 42 1.80 -4.62 -32.06
C PRO A 42 2.98 -5.50 -32.42
N ILE A 43 3.59 -5.26 -33.59
CA ILE A 43 4.74 -6.02 -34.07
C ILE A 43 5.91 -5.82 -33.11
N TRP A 44 6.24 -4.57 -32.75
CA TRP A 44 7.33 -4.29 -31.82
C TRP A 44 7.07 -4.83 -30.42
N ILE A 45 5.85 -4.73 -29.91
CA ILE A 45 5.47 -5.31 -28.61
C ILE A 45 5.63 -6.83 -28.63
N LYS A 46 5.14 -7.49 -29.68
CA LYS A 46 5.27 -8.93 -29.87
C LYS A 46 6.74 -9.34 -30.00
N SER A 47 7.53 -8.65 -30.83
CA SER A 47 8.96 -8.90 -30.97
C SER A 47 9.71 -8.74 -29.65
N LEU A 48 9.36 -7.74 -28.83
CA LEU A 48 9.95 -7.54 -27.52
C LEU A 48 9.58 -8.69 -26.56
N SER A 49 8.31 -9.08 -26.50
CA SER A 49 7.85 -10.20 -25.66
C SER A 49 8.50 -11.53 -26.03
N GLY A 50 8.73 -11.78 -27.33
CA GLY A 50 9.34 -13.00 -27.86
C GLY A 50 10.87 -13.04 -27.78
N LEU A 51 11.51 -11.97 -27.30
CA LEU A 51 12.97 -11.89 -27.24
C LEU A 51 13.53 -12.86 -26.18
N SER A 52 14.36 -13.81 -26.63
CA SER A 52 14.99 -14.80 -25.74
C SER A 52 16.17 -14.20 -24.99
N GLN A 53 16.18 -14.34 -23.66
CA GLN A 53 17.29 -13.93 -22.79
C GLN A 53 18.60 -14.67 -23.07
N SER A 54 18.55 -15.81 -23.78
CA SER A 54 19.74 -16.58 -24.16
C SER A 54 20.48 -16.02 -25.39
N LEU A 55 19.93 -15.01 -26.08
CA LEU A 55 20.58 -14.39 -27.23
C LEU A 55 21.76 -13.53 -26.78
N SER A 56 22.90 -13.64 -27.48
CA SER A 56 24.11 -12.88 -27.16
C SER A 56 23.94 -11.37 -27.33
N ASP A 57 22.97 -10.93 -28.13
CA ASP A 57 22.63 -9.53 -28.38
C ASP A 57 21.27 -9.13 -27.77
N PHE A 58 20.75 -9.92 -26.82
CA PHE A 58 19.48 -9.69 -26.15
C PHE A 58 19.30 -8.23 -25.67
N GLU A 59 20.27 -7.71 -24.91
CA GLU A 59 20.18 -6.37 -24.33
C GLU A 59 20.11 -5.29 -25.42
N ILE A 60 20.93 -5.43 -26.47
CA ILE A 60 20.99 -4.48 -27.60
C ILE A 60 19.66 -4.49 -28.37
N GLN A 61 19.11 -5.68 -28.63
CA GLN A 61 17.82 -5.82 -29.32
C GLN A 61 16.67 -5.25 -28.48
N ALA A 62 16.63 -5.56 -27.18
CA ALA A 62 15.62 -5.04 -26.26
C ALA A 62 15.68 -3.51 -26.20
N ILE A 63 16.85 -2.90 -26.01
CA ILE A 63 17.02 -1.43 -26.02
C ILE A 63 16.55 -0.83 -27.34
N THR A 64 16.88 -1.48 -28.47
CA THR A 64 16.48 -1.00 -29.80
C THR A 64 14.97 -1.01 -29.98
N TYR A 65 14.29 -2.09 -29.60
CA TYR A 65 12.82 -2.18 -29.68
C TYR A 65 12.14 -1.19 -28.75
N ASN A 66 12.60 -1.07 -27.50
CA ASN A 66 12.10 -0.08 -26.55
C ASN A 66 12.24 1.36 -27.08
N THR A 67 13.38 1.69 -27.68
CA THR A 67 13.62 3.03 -28.24
C THR A 67 12.72 3.32 -29.44
N LYS A 68 12.56 2.34 -30.35
CA LYS A 68 11.66 2.47 -31.51
C LYS A 68 10.21 2.64 -31.07
N LEU A 69 9.75 1.83 -30.13
CA LEU A 69 8.40 1.91 -29.59
C LEU A 69 8.15 3.26 -28.91
N LYS A 70 9.05 3.67 -28.01
CA LYS A 70 8.97 4.97 -27.33
C LYS A 70 8.90 6.13 -28.32
N ASN A 71 9.81 6.17 -29.31
CA ASN A 71 9.83 7.25 -30.30
C ASN A 71 8.56 7.28 -31.16
N LEU A 72 8.04 6.12 -31.56
CA LEU A 72 6.81 6.03 -32.33
C LEU A 72 5.62 6.57 -31.53
N LEU A 73 5.46 6.12 -30.29
CA LEU A 73 4.38 6.54 -29.40
C LEU A 73 4.48 8.03 -29.03
N GLN A 74 5.70 8.50 -28.72
CA GLN A 74 5.94 9.91 -28.39
C GLN A 74 5.77 10.85 -29.57
N ASN A 75 5.59 10.37 -30.81
CA ASN A 75 5.37 11.20 -32.00
C ASN A 75 3.89 11.38 -32.36
N ILE A 76 2.96 10.75 -31.63
CA ILE A 76 1.52 10.95 -31.81
C ILE A 76 1.17 12.40 -31.45
N ARG A 77 0.55 13.14 -32.37
CA ARG A 77 0.19 14.56 -32.15
C ARG A 77 -1.27 14.84 -32.43
N SER A 78 -1.91 14.05 -33.29
CA SER A 78 -3.30 14.24 -33.69
C SER A 78 -4.26 13.30 -32.98
N SER A 79 -5.52 13.72 -32.82
CA SER A 79 -6.57 12.83 -32.31
C SER A 79 -6.80 11.61 -33.19
N LYS A 80 -6.60 11.72 -34.51
CA LYS A 80 -6.75 10.59 -35.44
C LYS A 80 -5.72 9.49 -35.16
N GLU A 81 -4.45 9.84 -35.03
CA GLU A 81 -3.37 8.91 -34.68
C GLU A 81 -3.60 8.27 -33.30
N PHE A 82 -4.09 9.05 -32.34
CA PHE A 82 -4.44 8.53 -31.03
C PHE A 82 -5.62 7.54 -31.07
N ASP A 83 -6.69 7.88 -31.79
CA ASP A 83 -7.86 7.00 -31.94
C ASP A 83 -7.46 5.71 -32.70
N GLU A 84 -6.51 5.77 -33.63
CA GLU A 84 -5.91 4.61 -34.30
C GLU A 84 -5.12 3.72 -33.33
N LEU A 85 -4.29 4.29 -32.45
CA LEU A 85 -3.59 3.56 -31.41
C LEU A 85 -4.56 2.81 -30.48
N VAL A 86 -5.64 3.47 -30.05
CA VAL A 86 -6.67 2.85 -29.21
C VAL A 86 -7.35 1.68 -29.94
N ARG A 87 -7.66 1.85 -31.23
CA ARG A 87 -8.25 0.78 -32.06
C ARG A 87 -7.32 -0.43 -32.17
N ILE A 88 -6.02 -0.22 -32.40
CA ILE A 88 -5.02 -1.28 -32.55
C ILE A 88 -4.94 -2.18 -31.30
N ASN A 89 -5.09 -1.62 -30.09
CA ASN A 89 -5.08 -2.39 -28.86
C ASN A 89 -6.31 -3.30 -28.70
N ASN A 90 -7.44 -2.96 -29.33
CA ASN A 90 -8.66 -3.77 -29.28
C ASN A 90 -8.58 -5.03 -30.15
N ASP A 91 -7.54 -5.17 -30.99
CA ASP A 91 -7.25 -6.43 -31.67
C ASP A 91 -6.57 -7.42 -30.71
N GLU A 92 -7.15 -8.63 -30.59
CA GLU A 92 -6.83 -9.69 -29.60
C GLU A 92 -5.35 -10.14 -29.55
N GLN A 93 -4.50 -9.69 -30.48
CA GLN A 93 -3.11 -10.12 -30.59
C GLN A 93 -2.14 -9.37 -29.67
N THR A 94 -2.59 -8.31 -29.01
CA THR A 94 -1.77 -7.57 -28.05
C THR A 94 -2.27 -7.81 -26.63
N GLN A 95 -1.43 -8.44 -25.78
CA GLN A 95 -1.68 -8.48 -24.34
C GLN A 95 -1.89 -7.03 -23.88
N SER A 96 -3.11 -6.71 -23.41
CA SER A 96 -3.58 -5.33 -23.29
C SER A 96 -2.55 -4.44 -22.59
N PHE A 97 -1.88 -3.62 -23.39
CA PHE A 97 -0.80 -2.74 -22.99
C PHE A 97 -1.34 -1.33 -22.75
N LEU A 98 -2.66 -1.16 -22.79
CA LEU A 98 -3.34 0.12 -22.78
C LEU A 98 -4.47 0.12 -21.75
N SER A 99 -4.50 1.16 -20.92
CA SER A 99 -5.56 1.44 -19.96
C SER A 99 -6.22 2.75 -20.36
N GLN A 100 -7.55 2.82 -20.41
CA GLN A 100 -8.29 4.03 -20.82
C GLN A 100 -9.28 4.47 -19.74
N SER A 101 -9.35 5.78 -19.51
CA SER A 101 -10.35 6.42 -18.64
C SER A 101 -11.77 6.30 -19.21
N LYS A 102 -12.78 6.32 -18.34
CA LYS A 102 -14.20 6.17 -18.71
C LYS A 102 -14.69 7.21 -19.73
N ASP A 103 -14.15 8.43 -19.71
CA ASP A 103 -14.51 9.48 -20.66
C ASP A 103 -13.67 9.47 -21.96
N GLY A 104 -12.74 8.52 -22.07
CA GLY A 104 -11.86 8.35 -23.23
C GLY A 104 -10.82 9.44 -23.43
N LYS A 105 -10.69 10.40 -22.51
CA LYS A 105 -9.79 11.55 -22.66
C LYS A 105 -8.37 11.27 -22.19
N LEU A 106 -8.20 10.30 -21.30
CA LEU A 106 -6.89 9.90 -20.79
C LEU A 106 -6.65 8.42 -21.04
N THR A 107 -5.47 8.10 -21.56
CA THR A 107 -5.03 6.74 -21.85
C THR A 107 -3.59 6.55 -21.38
N ILE A 108 -3.26 5.38 -20.84
CA ILE A 108 -1.89 5.00 -20.51
C ILE A 108 -1.49 3.81 -21.36
N VAL A 109 -0.31 3.87 -21.95
CA VAL A 109 0.34 2.76 -22.64
C VAL A 109 1.50 2.26 -21.79
N ASN A 110 1.46 1.00 -21.37
CA ASN A 110 2.48 0.31 -20.58
C ASN A 110 3.08 -0.84 -21.39
N TRP A 111 4.40 -0.99 -21.44
CA TRP A 111 5.01 -2.19 -22.05
C TRP A 111 6.15 -2.72 -21.19
N ASN A 112 6.32 -4.06 -21.21
CA ASN A 112 7.45 -4.71 -20.54
C ASN A 112 8.72 -4.49 -21.36
N THR A 113 9.76 -3.92 -20.76
CA THR A 113 11.01 -3.57 -21.43
C THR A 113 11.91 -4.78 -21.68
N ARG A 114 11.69 -5.89 -20.96
CA ARG A 114 12.53 -7.08 -20.87
C ARG A 114 13.93 -6.86 -20.29
N LEU A 115 14.27 -5.64 -19.87
CA LEU A 115 15.61 -5.31 -19.36
C LEU A 115 15.72 -5.45 -17.84
N GLY A 116 14.67 -5.10 -17.08
CA GLY A 116 14.63 -5.21 -15.62
C GLY A 116 15.71 -4.38 -14.90
N GLY A 117 15.88 -4.60 -13.59
CA GLY A 117 16.90 -3.93 -12.78
C GLY A 117 16.83 -2.40 -12.87
N SER A 118 17.98 -1.75 -13.06
CA SER A 118 18.09 -0.28 -13.21
C SER A 118 17.47 0.27 -14.49
N GLN A 119 17.16 -0.57 -15.47
CA GLN A 119 16.50 -0.17 -16.73
C GLN A 119 14.97 -0.22 -16.62
N GLY A 120 14.44 -0.69 -15.48
CA GLY A 120 13.01 -0.86 -15.22
C GLY A 120 12.41 -2.04 -16.00
N GLU A 121 11.45 -2.73 -15.40
CA GLU A 121 10.73 -3.84 -16.06
C GLU A 121 9.61 -3.32 -16.97
N TYR A 122 9.02 -2.17 -16.63
CA TYR A 122 7.93 -1.53 -17.37
C TYR A 122 8.26 -0.08 -17.70
N LYS A 123 7.73 0.38 -18.84
CA LYS A 123 7.66 1.79 -19.22
C LYS A 123 6.23 2.18 -19.52
N SER A 124 5.89 3.41 -19.18
CA SER A 124 4.51 3.89 -19.18
C SER A 124 4.43 5.30 -19.76
N LEU A 125 3.62 5.50 -20.79
CA LEU A 125 3.33 6.79 -21.40
C LEU A 125 1.87 7.15 -21.17
N ILE A 126 1.62 8.35 -20.67
CA ILE A 126 0.27 8.90 -20.51
C ILE A 126 -0.06 9.81 -21.68
N PHE A 127 -1.28 9.68 -22.19
CA PHE A 127 -1.83 10.44 -23.31
C PHE A 127 -3.09 11.16 -22.86
N GLY A 128 -3.20 12.44 -23.19
CA GLY A 128 -4.32 13.29 -22.82
C GLY A 128 -4.90 14.00 -24.04
N LYS A 129 -6.16 13.72 -24.36
CA LYS A 129 -6.92 14.39 -25.42
C LYS A 129 -7.49 15.70 -24.89
N ASN A 130 -7.06 16.82 -25.48
CA ASN A 130 -7.53 18.15 -25.12
C ASN A 130 -7.87 18.97 -26.38
N THR A 131 -8.38 20.18 -26.18
CA THR A 131 -8.78 21.08 -27.27
C THR A 131 -7.62 21.51 -28.18
N PHE A 132 -6.37 21.38 -27.71
CA PHE A 132 -5.16 21.74 -28.43
C PHE A 132 -4.48 20.54 -29.10
N GLY A 133 -5.02 19.32 -28.96
CA GLY A 133 -4.48 18.09 -29.54
C GLY A 133 -4.23 17.01 -28.50
N ILE A 134 -3.09 16.32 -28.62
CA ILE A 134 -2.67 15.23 -27.72
C ILE A 134 -1.47 15.69 -26.90
N THR A 135 -1.60 15.65 -25.57
CA THR A 135 -0.48 15.79 -24.64
C THR A 135 0.07 14.41 -24.29
N ILE A 136 1.39 14.27 -24.24
CA ILE A 136 2.07 13.00 -23.92
C ILE A 136 3.14 13.26 -22.87
N GLU A 137 3.22 12.40 -21.86
CA GLU A 137 4.28 12.42 -20.84
C GLU A 137 4.71 10.99 -20.48
N GLU A 138 5.96 10.82 -20.07
CA GLU A 138 6.45 9.55 -19.51
C GLU A 138 6.21 9.54 -18.00
N LEU A 139 5.50 8.52 -17.52
CA LEU A 139 5.17 8.38 -16.11
C LEU A 139 6.35 7.79 -15.35
N ASP A 140 6.68 8.41 -14.21
CA ASP A 140 7.65 7.93 -13.20
C ASP A 140 8.91 7.29 -13.78
N VAL A 141 9.73 8.09 -14.48
CA VAL A 141 10.97 7.66 -15.18
C VAL A 141 11.90 6.78 -14.31
N ASP A 142 11.89 6.98 -12.99
CA ASP A 142 12.75 6.27 -12.04
C ASP A 142 12.11 5.01 -11.41
N LYS A 143 10.83 4.73 -11.67
CA LYS A 143 10.11 3.58 -11.11
C LYS A 143 9.45 2.75 -12.21
N SER A 144 9.66 1.44 -12.14
CA SER A 144 9.01 0.48 -13.02
C SER A 144 7.59 0.18 -12.54
N ILE A 145 6.59 0.89 -13.10
CA ILE A 145 5.17 0.75 -12.73
C ILE A 145 4.33 0.44 -13.96
N LYS A 146 3.50 -0.60 -13.87
CA LYS A 146 2.48 -0.95 -14.86
C LYS A 146 1.12 -0.44 -14.37
N TYR A 147 0.56 0.57 -15.04
CA TYR A 147 -0.75 1.14 -14.72
C TYR A 147 -1.87 0.41 -15.44
N ASP A 148 -2.63 -0.39 -14.70
CA ASP A 148 -3.62 -1.32 -15.26
C ASP A 148 -5.05 -0.74 -15.24
N SER A 149 -5.28 0.38 -14.56
CA SER A 149 -6.61 0.97 -14.43
C SER A 149 -6.56 2.49 -14.26
N ILE A 150 -7.59 3.15 -14.77
CA ILE A 150 -7.78 4.61 -14.65
C ILE A 150 -9.19 4.88 -14.16
N PHE A 151 -9.31 5.43 -12.96
CA PHE A 151 -10.59 5.88 -12.41
C PHE A 151 -10.75 7.38 -12.68
N LEU A 152 -11.99 7.82 -12.87
CA LEU A 152 -12.33 9.21 -13.13
C LEU A 152 -13.17 9.75 -11.99
N LEU A 153 -12.58 10.70 -11.26
CA LEU A 153 -13.27 11.55 -10.30
C LEU A 153 -13.53 12.93 -10.92
N LYS A 154 -14.38 13.70 -10.24
CA LYS A 154 -14.57 15.12 -10.52
C LYS A 154 -14.40 15.91 -9.24
N ASP A 155 -13.69 17.01 -9.31
CA ASP A 155 -13.64 17.95 -8.20
C ASP A 155 -14.95 18.73 -8.05
N ALA A 156 -15.05 19.55 -7.01
CA ALA A 156 -16.22 20.40 -6.74
C ALA A 156 -16.55 21.41 -7.85
N SER A 157 -15.61 21.66 -8.78
CA SER A 157 -15.81 22.48 -9.98
C SER A 157 -16.14 21.66 -11.23
N GLU A 158 -16.45 20.36 -11.06
CA GLU A 158 -16.67 19.39 -12.12
C GLU A 158 -15.42 19.11 -12.99
N ALA A 159 -14.23 19.57 -12.58
CA ALA A 159 -13.01 19.32 -13.33
C ALA A 159 -12.51 17.88 -13.10
N PRO A 160 -12.07 17.18 -14.16
CA PRO A 160 -11.70 15.78 -14.06
C PRO A 160 -10.40 15.59 -13.26
N ILE A 161 -10.42 14.61 -12.37
CA ILE A 161 -9.26 14.07 -11.68
C ILE A 161 -9.16 12.58 -12.05
N TYR A 162 -8.03 12.19 -12.63
CA TYR A 162 -7.77 10.82 -13.02
C TYR A 162 -6.91 10.16 -11.95
N LEU A 163 -7.35 8.99 -11.47
CA LEU A 163 -6.60 8.15 -10.57
C LEU A 163 -5.99 7.01 -11.36
N LEU A 164 -4.67 7.00 -11.45
CA LEU A 164 -3.92 5.97 -12.18
C LEU A 164 -3.52 4.91 -11.17
N HIS A 165 -4.11 3.73 -11.26
CA HIS A 165 -3.80 2.63 -10.36
C HIS A 165 -2.91 1.60 -11.08
N GLY A 166 -1.79 1.27 -10.46
CA GLY A 166 -0.77 0.42 -11.04
C GLY A 166 0.02 -0.39 -10.02
N THR A 167 0.72 -1.40 -10.54
CA THR A 167 1.60 -2.27 -9.77
C THR A 167 3.05 -2.03 -10.19
N GLY A 168 3.93 -1.94 -9.20
CA GLY A 168 5.36 -1.74 -9.41
C GLY A 168 6.18 -2.77 -8.64
N LYS A 169 7.47 -2.79 -8.97
CA LYS A 169 8.42 -3.76 -8.42
C LYS A 169 9.73 -3.07 -8.09
N THR A 170 10.22 -3.24 -6.86
CA THR A 170 11.52 -2.73 -6.40
C THR A 170 12.58 -3.83 -6.37
N SER A 171 12.19 -5.09 -6.16
CA SER A 171 13.07 -6.25 -6.18
C SER A 171 12.33 -7.50 -6.68
N ASN A 172 13.02 -8.64 -6.81
CA ASN A 172 12.34 -9.89 -7.20
C ASN A 172 11.21 -10.32 -6.26
N TYR A 173 11.26 -9.88 -5.00
CA TYR A 173 10.28 -10.24 -3.99
C TYR A 173 9.48 -9.05 -3.48
N ASP A 174 9.95 -7.82 -3.70
CA ASP A 174 9.32 -6.61 -3.20
C ASP A 174 8.57 -5.90 -4.33
N PHE A 175 7.28 -5.77 -4.11
CA PHE A 175 6.32 -5.17 -5.00
C PHE A 175 5.64 -4.01 -4.29
N PHE A 176 4.94 -3.17 -5.04
CA PHE A 176 4.11 -2.12 -4.45
C PHE A 176 2.92 -1.84 -5.36
N ASN A 177 1.82 -1.43 -4.75
CA ASN A 177 0.70 -0.84 -5.46
C ASN A 177 0.78 0.66 -5.32
N ARG A 178 0.43 1.38 -6.38
CA ARG A 178 0.43 2.84 -6.37
C ARG A 178 -0.80 3.40 -7.05
N ILE A 179 -1.34 4.46 -6.47
CA ILE A 179 -2.37 5.29 -7.07
C ILE A 179 -1.80 6.70 -7.23
N ASP A 180 -1.83 7.23 -8.45
CA ASP A 180 -1.45 8.61 -8.75
C ASP A 180 -2.66 9.43 -9.13
N ALA A 181 -2.78 10.62 -8.55
CA ALA A 181 -3.84 11.56 -8.87
C ALA A 181 -3.33 12.65 -9.82
N ILE A 182 -3.93 12.72 -11.00
CA ILE A 182 -3.52 13.64 -12.08
C ILE A 182 -4.73 14.40 -12.60
N GLY A 183 -4.56 15.69 -12.87
CA GLY A 183 -5.48 16.52 -13.63
C GLY A 183 -4.82 17.02 -14.92
N VAL A 184 -5.62 17.64 -15.78
CA VAL A 184 -5.11 18.31 -16.99
C VAL A 184 -5.40 19.80 -16.87
N GLN A 185 -4.35 20.62 -16.98
CA GLN A 185 -4.46 22.07 -16.96
C GLN A 185 -3.59 22.66 -18.07
N ASN A 186 -4.16 23.52 -18.92
CA ASN A 186 -3.43 24.20 -20.01
C ASN A 186 -2.59 23.22 -20.87
N SER A 187 -3.17 22.08 -21.23
CA SER A 187 -2.50 21.01 -22.01
C SER A 187 -1.30 20.35 -21.33
N GLN A 188 -1.17 20.46 -20.01
CA GLN A 188 -0.15 19.78 -19.22
C GLN A 188 -0.81 18.88 -18.17
N PHE A 189 -0.15 17.76 -17.86
CA PHE A 189 -0.54 16.94 -16.72
C PHE A 189 -0.08 17.61 -15.42
N VAL A 190 -0.96 17.67 -14.45
CA VAL A 190 -0.70 18.29 -13.15
C VAL A 190 -1.01 17.29 -12.06
N LYS A 191 -0.03 17.01 -11.21
CA LYS A 191 -0.22 16.17 -10.02
C LYS A 191 -1.20 16.84 -9.06
N ARG A 192 -2.28 16.14 -8.72
CA ARG A 192 -3.33 16.63 -7.83
C ARG A 192 -3.07 16.12 -6.42
N LYS A 193 -2.88 17.04 -5.46
CA LYS A 193 -2.59 16.68 -4.06
C LYS A 193 -3.86 16.37 -3.28
N ILE A 194 -4.47 15.24 -3.59
CA ILE A 194 -5.77 14.84 -3.04
C ILE A 194 -5.68 13.79 -1.93
N PHE A 195 -4.53 13.17 -1.72
CA PHE A 195 -4.37 12.15 -0.68
C PHE A 195 -3.94 12.80 0.65
N PRO A 196 -4.22 12.13 1.80
CA PRO A 196 -3.71 12.47 3.12
C PRO A 196 -2.24 12.91 3.13
N GLY A 197 -1.93 13.90 3.95
CA GLY A 197 -0.62 14.55 3.98
C GLY A 197 -0.31 15.40 2.74
N ASN A 198 -1.33 15.85 2.00
CA ASN A 198 -1.19 16.71 0.81
C ASN A 198 -0.32 16.04 -0.29
N LYS A 199 -0.51 14.72 -0.47
CA LYS A 199 0.23 13.91 -1.44
C LYS A 199 -0.57 13.76 -2.74
N SER A 200 0.14 13.61 -3.85
CA SER A 200 -0.45 13.30 -5.17
C SER A 200 -0.41 11.82 -5.51
N SER A 201 0.24 11.03 -4.68
CA SER A 201 0.50 9.62 -4.91
C SER A 201 0.34 8.88 -3.59
N TRP A 202 -0.31 7.73 -3.64
CA TRP A 202 -0.42 6.79 -2.52
C TRP A 202 0.27 5.49 -2.91
N GLU A 203 1.24 5.03 -2.13
CA GLU A 203 1.99 3.81 -2.38
C GLU A 203 1.83 2.84 -1.20
N ASN A 204 1.63 1.55 -1.48
CA ASN A 204 1.65 0.50 -0.47
C ASN A 204 2.60 -0.64 -0.88
N PRO A 205 3.75 -0.80 -0.20
CA PRO A 205 4.68 -1.89 -0.49
C PRO A 205 4.19 -3.23 0.06
N TYR A 206 4.43 -4.32 -0.67
CA TYR A 206 4.11 -5.69 -0.27
C TYR A 206 5.18 -6.67 -0.75
N ARG A 207 5.30 -7.84 -0.10
CA ARG A 207 6.32 -8.85 -0.42
C ARG A 207 5.70 -10.15 -0.90
N SER A 208 6.09 -10.60 -2.10
CA SER A 208 5.67 -11.88 -2.66
C SER A 208 6.27 -13.06 -1.88
N GLY A 209 5.44 -14.04 -1.53
CA GLY A 209 5.87 -15.31 -0.91
C GLY A 209 5.61 -15.45 0.60
N LYS A 210 4.92 -14.50 1.25
CA LYS A 210 4.30 -14.75 2.57
C LYS A 210 2.91 -15.36 2.38
N SER A 211 2.76 -16.58 2.86
CA SER A 211 1.58 -17.44 2.75
C SER A 211 0.25 -16.76 3.14
N SER A 212 -0.77 -17.01 2.31
CA SER A 212 -2.22 -16.95 2.60
C SER A 212 -2.88 -15.65 3.11
N GLY A 213 -2.37 -14.47 2.75
CA GLY A 213 -3.08 -13.20 2.99
C GLY A 213 -2.61 -11.98 2.18
N SER A 214 -1.49 -12.09 1.45
CA SER A 214 -0.76 -10.96 0.86
C SER A 214 -1.37 -10.31 -0.38
N TRP A 215 -2.54 -10.77 -0.85
CA TRP A 215 -3.22 -10.16 -2.01
C TRP A 215 -4.18 -9.02 -1.61
N LEU A 216 -4.39 -8.81 -0.32
CA LEU A 216 -5.30 -7.78 0.22
C LEU A 216 -4.57 -6.49 0.64
N GLU A 217 -3.29 -6.36 0.31
CA GLU A 217 -2.45 -5.19 0.62
C GLU A 217 -2.51 -4.09 -0.46
N THR A 218 -3.52 -4.07 -1.34
CA THR A 218 -3.73 -2.95 -2.27
C THR A 218 -4.53 -1.86 -1.58
N PRO A 219 -4.19 -0.56 -1.73
CA PRO A 219 -5.19 0.46 -1.54
C PRO A 219 -6.26 0.22 -2.59
N THR A 220 -7.40 -0.31 -2.18
CA THR A 220 -8.50 -0.56 -3.11
C THR A 220 -9.27 0.73 -3.29
N LEU A 221 -9.54 1.03 -4.55
CA LEU A 221 -10.58 1.97 -4.91
C LEU A 221 -11.86 1.16 -5.07
N ASN A 222 -13.00 1.71 -4.66
CA ASN A 222 -14.26 1.19 -5.18
C ASN A 222 -14.35 1.44 -6.70
N ASP A 223 -15.32 0.83 -7.38
CA ASP A 223 -15.44 0.90 -8.85
C ASP A 223 -15.50 2.32 -9.42
N GLU A 224 -15.85 3.31 -8.59
CA GLU A 224 -15.96 4.72 -8.95
C GLU A 224 -14.76 5.57 -8.49
N GLY A 225 -13.83 5.00 -7.71
CA GLY A 225 -12.73 5.73 -7.09
C GLY A 225 -13.15 6.63 -5.92
N LEU A 226 -14.41 6.69 -5.51
CA LEU A 226 -14.89 7.57 -4.44
C LEU A 226 -14.41 7.17 -3.05
N MET A 227 -14.17 5.88 -2.84
CA MET A 227 -13.64 5.34 -1.59
C MET A 227 -12.26 4.77 -1.83
N LEU A 228 -11.35 5.08 -0.90
CA LEU A 228 -9.99 4.55 -0.84
C LEU A 228 -9.83 3.81 0.49
N PHE A 229 -9.30 2.60 0.46
CA PHE A 229 -9.07 1.82 1.66
C PHE A 229 -7.57 1.70 1.94
N GLU A 230 -7.08 2.25 3.05
CA GLU A 230 -5.71 2.05 3.51
C GLU A 230 -5.62 0.77 4.32
N ASN A 231 -4.58 -0.03 4.07
CA ASN A 231 -4.33 -1.23 4.86
C ASN A 231 -3.64 -0.89 6.17
N ASN A 232 -4.24 -1.30 7.28
CA ASN A 232 -3.61 -1.34 8.58
C ASN A 232 -3.29 -2.81 8.93
N SER A 233 -2.09 -3.23 8.56
CA SER A 233 -1.59 -4.58 8.85
C SER A 233 -1.03 -4.66 10.27
N SER A 234 -1.34 -5.77 10.92
CA SER A 234 -0.77 -6.20 12.19
C SER A 234 -0.01 -7.51 11.97
N LYS A 235 0.71 -7.98 13.00
CA LYS A 235 1.39 -9.29 12.95
C LYS A 235 0.41 -10.44 12.65
N HIS A 236 -0.86 -10.31 13.03
CA HIS A 236 -1.83 -11.40 13.02
C HIS A 236 -3.01 -11.21 12.04
N GLY A 237 -3.06 -10.09 11.30
CA GLY A 237 -4.12 -9.83 10.32
C GLY A 237 -4.10 -8.41 9.78
N PHE A 238 -5.08 -8.04 8.96
CA PHE A 238 -5.23 -6.70 8.40
C PHE A 238 -6.64 -6.15 8.67
N ALA A 239 -6.73 -4.83 8.82
CA ALA A 239 -7.99 -4.10 8.79
C ALA A 239 -7.84 -2.94 7.80
N PHE A 240 -8.95 -2.46 7.26
CA PHE A 240 -8.93 -1.33 6.33
C PHE A 240 -9.39 -0.04 7.01
N LYS A 241 -8.68 1.05 6.74
CA LYS A 241 -9.10 2.41 7.07
C LYS A 241 -9.72 3.07 5.83
N PRO A 242 -11.04 3.35 5.85
CA PRO A 242 -11.72 3.95 4.71
C PRO A 242 -11.50 5.46 4.65
N TYR A 243 -11.29 5.98 3.44
CA TYR A 243 -11.27 7.40 3.10
C TYR A 243 -12.30 7.68 2.00
N VAL A 244 -12.97 8.84 2.07
CA VAL A 244 -13.96 9.28 1.10
C VAL A 244 -13.50 10.55 0.43
N PHE A 245 -13.64 10.62 -0.90
CA PHE A 245 -13.35 11.83 -1.66
C PHE A 245 -14.49 12.87 -1.51
N ASN A 246 -14.17 14.05 -0.98
CA ASN A 246 -15.15 15.10 -0.68
C ASN A 246 -15.33 16.15 -1.80
N GLY A 247 -14.86 15.85 -3.02
CA GLY A 247 -14.81 16.82 -4.12
C GLY A 247 -13.52 17.66 -4.16
N LYS A 248 -12.64 17.55 -3.17
CA LYS A 248 -11.32 18.22 -3.16
C LYS A 248 -10.18 17.28 -2.82
N LYS A 249 -10.36 16.46 -1.78
CA LYS A 249 -9.36 15.50 -1.29
C LYS A 249 -10.06 14.29 -0.66
N TYR A 250 -9.31 13.22 -0.43
CA TYR A 250 -9.71 12.13 0.42
C TYR A 250 -9.57 12.53 1.88
N GLU A 251 -10.60 12.28 2.65
CA GLU A 251 -10.64 12.45 4.11
C GLU A 251 -11.07 11.14 4.75
N GLU A 252 -10.58 10.88 5.97
CA GLU A 252 -10.94 9.66 6.69
C GLU A 252 -12.46 9.59 6.89
N LYS A 253 -13.06 8.44 6.58
CA LYS A 253 -14.48 8.21 6.80
C LYS A 253 -14.73 7.91 8.26
N LEU A 254 -15.22 8.92 8.97
CA LEU A 254 -15.55 8.82 10.37
C LEU A 254 -16.69 7.82 10.62
N TYR A 255 -16.58 7.09 11.72
CA TYR A 255 -17.64 6.27 12.27
C TYR A 255 -18.44 7.07 13.31
N GLU A 256 -19.71 7.32 13.04
CA GLU A 256 -20.58 8.04 13.97
C GLU A 256 -21.02 7.12 15.11
N LEU A 257 -20.64 7.48 16.33
CA LEU A 257 -21.19 6.87 17.54
C LEU A 257 -22.43 7.65 18.01
N ASP A 258 -23.41 6.95 18.57
CA ASP A 258 -24.64 7.55 19.12
C ASP A 258 -24.39 8.51 20.30
N SER A 259 -23.19 8.47 20.88
CA SER A 259 -22.81 9.27 22.04
C SER A 259 -21.33 9.67 21.99
N ILE A 260 -21.01 10.80 22.62
CA ILE A 260 -19.63 11.16 22.93
C ILE A 260 -19.12 10.18 23.99
N MET A 261 -17.95 9.60 23.74
CA MET A 261 -17.27 8.66 24.60
C MET A 261 -16.19 9.38 25.41
N ILE A 262 -16.16 9.11 26.71
CA ILE A 262 -15.14 9.60 27.66
C ILE A 262 -14.39 8.42 28.29
N LYS A 263 -13.26 8.68 28.98
CA LYS A 263 -12.47 7.63 29.66
C LYS A 263 -13.33 6.76 30.58
N GLU A 264 -14.28 7.36 31.28
CA GLU A 264 -15.22 6.69 32.18
C GLU A 264 -16.07 5.62 31.48
N ASP A 265 -16.39 5.80 30.19
CA ASP A 265 -17.21 4.84 29.44
C ASP A 265 -16.51 3.50 29.20
N PHE A 266 -15.16 3.53 29.17
CA PHE A 266 -14.32 2.35 29.03
C PHE A 266 -13.95 1.70 30.36
N ARG A 267 -14.33 2.30 31.50
CA ARG A 267 -14.13 1.63 32.79
C ARG A 267 -14.82 0.27 32.73
N LYS A 268 -14.07 -0.77 33.10
CA LYS A 268 -14.61 -2.14 33.21
C LYS A 268 -15.85 -2.07 34.11
N ASN A 269 -17.05 -2.19 33.52
CA ASN A 269 -18.23 -2.47 34.31
C ASN A 269 -18.04 -3.89 34.84
N LEU A 270 -17.55 -3.97 36.08
CA LEU A 270 -17.40 -5.20 36.85
C LEU A 270 -18.78 -5.79 37.13
N SER A 271 -19.45 -6.33 36.11
CA SER A 271 -20.58 -7.23 36.33
C SER A 271 -20.00 -8.57 36.79
N GLY A 272 -19.74 -8.68 38.09
CA GLY A 272 -19.13 -9.85 38.71
C GLY A 272 -17.60 -9.83 38.73
N SER A 273 -17.03 -10.72 39.54
CA SER A 273 -15.62 -10.88 39.92
C SER A 273 -14.61 -11.15 38.79
N HIS A 274 -15.00 -11.03 37.51
CA HIS A 274 -14.31 -11.72 36.41
C HIS A 274 -13.54 -10.81 35.44
N GLN A 275 -13.39 -9.51 35.74
CA GLN A 275 -12.58 -8.53 35.00
C GLN A 275 -12.77 -8.46 33.45
N MET A 276 -13.92 -8.92 32.93
CA MET A 276 -14.25 -8.89 31.50
C MET A 276 -14.55 -7.46 30.99
N LEU A 277 -14.36 -7.24 29.68
CA LEU A 277 -14.74 -6.00 29.00
C LEU A 277 -16.27 -5.84 29.03
N ARG A 278 -16.72 -4.59 29.13
CA ARG A 278 -18.13 -4.25 29.02
C ARG A 278 -18.67 -4.71 27.66
N GLY A 279 -19.83 -5.38 27.68
CA GLY A 279 -20.48 -5.94 26.49
C GLY A 279 -20.02 -7.35 26.10
N SER A 280 -19.06 -7.93 26.82
CA SER A 280 -18.73 -9.35 26.72
C SER A 280 -19.89 -10.25 27.15
N GLU A 281 -19.96 -11.44 26.58
CA GLU A 281 -20.66 -12.56 27.20
C GLU A 281 -20.05 -12.85 28.58
N VAL A 282 -20.91 -13.17 29.55
CA VAL A 282 -20.49 -13.44 30.93
C VAL A 282 -20.36 -14.96 31.12
N PRO A 283 -19.22 -15.45 31.65
CA PRO A 283 -19.08 -16.86 31.99
C PRO A 283 -20.09 -17.26 33.08
N ILE A 284 -20.63 -18.48 32.98
CA ILE A 284 -21.52 -19.06 34.00
C ILE A 284 -20.74 -19.54 35.23
N SER A 285 -19.45 -19.80 35.09
CA SER A 285 -18.56 -20.18 36.19
C SER A 285 -17.13 -19.74 35.88
N THR A 286 -16.40 -19.33 36.91
CA THR A 286 -14.96 -19.07 36.82
C THR A 286 -14.21 -19.66 38.00
N SER A 287 -12.96 -20.04 37.80
CA SER A 287 -12.02 -20.38 38.86
C SER A 287 -10.73 -19.62 38.61
N VAL A 288 -10.31 -18.80 39.57
CA VAL A 288 -9.10 -17.98 39.51
C VAL A 288 -8.14 -18.50 40.57
N THR A 289 -6.96 -18.91 40.14
CA THR A 289 -5.85 -19.32 41.01
C THR A 289 -4.64 -18.42 40.71
N HIS A 290 -3.54 -18.57 41.45
CA HIS A 290 -2.37 -17.68 41.28
C HIS A 290 -1.87 -17.59 39.83
N ASN A 291 -1.87 -18.71 39.11
CA ASN A 291 -1.27 -18.84 37.78
C ASN A 291 -2.24 -19.43 36.74
N GLN A 292 -3.49 -19.68 37.11
CA GLN A 292 -4.45 -20.28 36.21
C GLN A 292 -5.85 -19.72 36.44
N ASP A 293 -6.43 -19.21 35.36
CA ASP A 293 -7.82 -18.78 35.27
C ASP A 293 -8.60 -19.76 34.39
N THR A 294 -9.85 -20.01 34.75
CA THR A 294 -10.73 -20.91 34.01
C THR A 294 -12.10 -20.28 33.89
N PHE A 295 -12.62 -20.26 32.67
CA PHE A 295 -13.90 -19.67 32.30
C PHE A 295 -14.78 -20.73 31.66
N LEU A 296 -16.02 -20.87 32.11
CA LEU A 296 -17.03 -21.73 31.48
C LEU A 296 -18.20 -20.86 31.03
N PHE A 297 -18.56 -20.95 29.74
CA PHE A 297 -19.64 -20.18 29.14
C PHE A 297 -20.92 -21.02 28.96
N LYS A 298 -22.04 -20.33 28.77
CA LYS A 298 -23.39 -20.94 28.67
C LYS A 298 -23.51 -21.89 27.48
N ASP A 299 -22.77 -21.63 26.40
CA ASP A 299 -22.73 -22.48 25.20
C ASP A 299 -21.92 -23.76 25.40
N GLY A 300 -21.25 -23.91 26.55
CA GLY A 300 -20.39 -25.03 26.90
C GLY A 300 -18.91 -24.80 26.57
N LEU A 301 -18.54 -23.65 26.02
CA LEU A 301 -17.13 -23.33 25.79
C LEU A 301 -16.41 -23.19 27.14
N LYS A 302 -15.27 -23.87 27.29
CA LYS A 302 -14.38 -23.70 28.45
C LYS A 302 -13.04 -23.16 27.97
N VAL A 303 -12.57 -22.08 28.59
CA VAL A 303 -11.26 -21.47 28.32
C VAL A 303 -10.43 -21.55 29.60
N ILE A 304 -9.17 -21.95 29.48
CA ILE A 304 -8.21 -22.01 30.57
C ILE A 304 -7.02 -21.15 30.18
N ASP A 305 -6.71 -20.15 30.98
CA ASP A 305 -5.54 -19.30 30.80
C ASP A 305 -4.52 -19.71 31.88
N ASN A 306 -3.34 -20.17 31.47
CA ASN A 306 -2.29 -20.66 32.37
C ASN A 306 -1.02 -19.84 32.18
N TYR A 307 -0.60 -19.08 33.19
CA TYR A 307 0.60 -18.25 33.17
C TYR A 307 1.76 -18.94 33.90
N ASN A 308 2.85 -19.15 33.18
CA ASN A 308 4.10 -19.64 33.74
C ASN A 308 5.04 -18.46 34.01
N GLU A 309 5.23 -18.14 35.30
CA GLU A 309 6.09 -17.06 35.76
C GLU A 309 7.58 -17.30 35.45
N GLU A 310 8.05 -18.56 35.42
CA GLU A 310 9.47 -18.87 35.24
C GLU A 310 9.98 -18.54 33.83
N ASN A 311 9.11 -18.70 32.83
CA ASN A 311 9.45 -18.44 31.43
C ASN A 311 8.68 -17.26 30.83
N GLU A 312 7.88 -16.56 31.66
CA GLU A 312 7.02 -15.45 31.28
C GLU A 312 6.13 -15.76 30.08
N LYS A 313 5.47 -16.92 30.06
CA LYS A 313 4.56 -17.32 28.97
C LYS A 313 3.19 -17.67 29.46
N SER A 314 2.19 -17.38 28.63
CA SER A 314 0.82 -17.83 28.84
C SER A 314 0.46 -18.91 27.84
N GLU A 315 -0.07 -20.02 28.34
CA GLU A 315 -0.70 -21.09 27.57
C GLU A 315 -2.21 -20.95 27.72
N ILE A 316 -2.93 -20.82 26.61
CA ILE A 316 -4.38 -20.69 26.57
C ILE A 316 -4.95 -21.96 25.98
N THR A 317 -5.82 -22.64 26.72
CA THR A 317 -6.48 -23.87 26.27
C THR A 317 -7.98 -23.68 26.14
N ILE A 318 -8.51 -23.95 24.96
CA ILE A 318 -9.92 -23.81 24.60
C ILE A 318 -10.51 -25.20 24.40
N TYR A 319 -11.53 -25.53 25.19
CA TYR A 319 -12.29 -26.78 25.10
C TYR A 319 -13.70 -26.52 24.59
N HIS A 320 -14.02 -27.09 23.43
CA HIS A 320 -15.36 -27.12 22.88
C HIS A 320 -16.11 -28.35 23.41
N SER A 321 -16.75 -28.23 24.58
CA SER A 321 -17.40 -29.38 25.24
C SER A 321 -18.44 -30.11 24.38
N LYS A 322 -19.10 -29.43 23.44
CA LYS A 322 -20.06 -30.03 22.50
C LYS A 322 -19.41 -30.80 21.35
N LEU A 323 -18.20 -30.42 20.96
CA LEU A 323 -17.47 -31.02 19.84
C LEU A 323 -16.43 -32.04 20.32
N GLY A 324 -16.04 -31.98 21.60
CA GLY A 324 -14.94 -32.79 22.15
C GLY A 324 -13.58 -32.36 21.60
N GLU A 325 -13.47 -31.13 21.08
CA GLU A 325 -12.25 -30.58 20.50
C GLU A 325 -11.53 -29.67 21.49
N GLU A 326 -10.20 -29.71 21.42
CA GLU A 326 -9.28 -28.90 22.23
C GLU A 326 -8.34 -28.14 21.30
N SER A 327 -8.06 -26.89 21.63
CA SER A 327 -7.07 -26.07 20.94
C SER A 327 -6.25 -25.31 21.97
N THR A 328 -4.93 -25.29 21.76
CA THR A 328 -3.98 -24.65 22.67
C THR A 328 -3.20 -23.59 21.91
N MET A 329 -2.92 -22.48 22.58
CA MET A 329 -2.14 -21.37 22.04
C MET A 329 -1.16 -20.83 23.07
N ASP A 330 0.06 -20.55 22.62
CA ASP A 330 1.09 -19.97 23.47
C ASP A 330 1.34 -18.50 23.14
N PHE A 331 1.51 -17.70 24.17
CA PHE A 331 1.86 -16.29 24.09
C PHE A 331 3.09 -15.99 24.96
N ASN A 332 3.91 -15.07 24.49
CA ASN A 332 4.93 -14.45 25.35
C ASN A 332 4.27 -13.37 26.20
N GLY A 333 4.61 -13.31 27.48
CA GLY A 333 4.00 -12.42 28.47
C GLY A 333 2.76 -13.02 29.13
N HIS A 334 2.15 -12.22 30.01
CA HIS A 334 0.93 -12.57 30.72
C HIS A 334 -0.29 -12.18 29.86
N MET A 335 -1.07 -13.17 29.45
CA MET A 335 -2.30 -13.02 28.67
C MET A 335 -3.49 -13.42 29.51
N ASN A 336 -4.55 -12.61 29.46
CA ASN A 336 -5.82 -12.94 30.07
C ASN A 336 -6.95 -12.83 29.05
N LEU A 337 -7.89 -13.76 29.11
CA LEU A 337 -9.19 -13.60 28.47
C LEU A 337 -9.85 -12.35 29.05
N VAL A 338 -10.21 -11.42 28.18
CA VAL A 338 -10.91 -10.19 28.56
C VAL A 338 -12.30 -10.10 27.97
N ALA A 339 -12.62 -10.88 26.94
CA ALA A 339 -13.99 -10.98 26.48
C ALA A 339 -14.27 -12.22 25.62
N LYS A 340 -15.56 -12.57 25.53
CA LYS A 340 -16.14 -13.44 24.51
C LYS A 340 -17.30 -12.73 23.84
N ASN A 341 -17.39 -12.84 22.52
CA ASN A 341 -18.55 -12.44 21.76
C ASN A 341 -18.80 -13.43 20.63
N THR A 342 -19.93 -14.14 20.68
CA THR A 342 -20.32 -15.19 19.75
C THR A 342 -19.20 -16.21 19.56
N THR A 343 -18.56 -16.24 18.39
CA THR A 343 -17.47 -17.16 18.03
C THR A 343 -16.09 -16.53 18.20
N TYR A 344 -15.99 -15.35 18.83
CA TYR A 344 -14.74 -14.63 19.03
C TYR A 344 -14.33 -14.57 20.51
N LEU A 345 -13.05 -14.79 20.76
CA LEU A 345 -12.39 -14.59 22.06
C LEU A 345 -11.38 -13.45 21.96
N PHE A 346 -11.29 -12.66 23.02
CA PHE A 346 -10.40 -11.50 23.11
C PHE A 346 -9.43 -11.71 24.26
N PHE A 347 -8.13 -11.76 23.95
CA PHE A 347 -7.07 -11.94 24.93
C PHE A 347 -6.24 -10.67 25.03
N MET A 348 -6.04 -10.14 26.24
CA MET A 348 -5.25 -8.93 26.47
C MET A 348 -3.93 -9.25 27.16
N GLY A 349 -2.83 -8.70 26.62
CA GLY A 349 -1.49 -8.85 27.18
C GLY A 349 -1.18 -7.78 28.23
N TYR A 350 -0.59 -8.17 29.35
CA TYR A 350 -0.13 -7.28 30.42
C TYR A 350 1.39 -7.38 30.58
N GLY A 351 2.05 -6.28 30.97
CA GLY A 351 3.49 -6.26 31.24
C GLY A 351 4.40 -6.08 30.01
N VAL A 352 3.84 -5.69 28.85
CA VAL A 352 4.62 -5.33 27.66
C VAL A 352 4.96 -3.83 27.71
N PRO A 353 6.23 -3.40 27.59
CA PRO A 353 6.70 -2.05 27.99
C PRO A 353 6.01 -0.84 27.34
N GLU A 354 5.28 -1.01 26.22
CA GLU A 354 4.68 0.12 25.50
C GLU A 354 3.25 -0.09 24.98
N SER A 355 2.55 -1.20 25.28
CA SER A 355 1.12 -1.33 24.93
C SER A 355 0.57 -2.71 25.24
N SER A 356 -0.61 -2.79 25.88
CA SER A 356 -1.38 -4.02 26.06
C SER A 356 -2.09 -4.41 24.75
N PRO A 357 -1.60 -5.39 23.97
CA PRO A 357 -2.30 -5.82 22.77
C PRO A 357 -3.57 -6.58 23.16
N ILE A 358 -4.65 -6.37 22.40
CA ILE A 358 -5.77 -7.30 22.32
C ILE A 358 -5.56 -8.18 21.09
N TYR A 359 -5.58 -9.50 21.29
CA TYR A 359 -5.66 -10.50 20.24
C TYR A 359 -7.11 -10.95 20.08
N ILE A 360 -7.58 -10.97 18.84
CA ILE A 360 -8.91 -11.44 18.47
C ILE A 360 -8.74 -12.83 17.87
N TYR A 361 -9.30 -13.83 18.54
CA TYR A 361 -9.26 -15.23 18.14
C TYR A 361 -10.64 -15.67 17.65
N ASP A 362 -10.67 -16.27 16.46
CA ASP A 362 -11.87 -16.80 15.82
C ASP A 362 -11.95 -18.31 16.09
N LEU A 363 -12.97 -18.74 16.84
CA LEU A 363 -13.21 -20.13 17.20
C LEU A 363 -13.52 -21.00 15.97
N ASP A 364 -14.20 -20.45 14.96
CA ASP A 364 -14.58 -21.20 13.76
C ASP A 364 -13.36 -21.44 12.86
N GLN A 365 -12.42 -20.49 12.83
CA GLN A 365 -11.18 -20.60 12.05
C GLN A 365 -9.99 -21.18 12.83
N ASN A 366 -10.14 -21.39 14.15
CA ASN A 366 -9.10 -21.84 15.06
C ASN A 366 -7.78 -21.05 14.90
N LYS A 367 -7.87 -19.72 14.86
CA LYS A 367 -6.68 -18.85 14.74
C LYS A 367 -6.92 -17.45 15.25
N ILE A 368 -5.83 -16.75 15.57
CA ILE A 368 -5.84 -15.30 15.76
C ILE A 368 -6.07 -14.65 14.40
N VAL A 369 -7.11 -13.82 14.29
CA VAL A 369 -7.49 -13.12 13.05
C VAL A 369 -7.05 -11.66 13.02
N TYR A 370 -6.81 -11.06 14.19
CA TYR A 370 -6.30 -9.70 14.29
C TYR A 370 -5.64 -9.44 15.64
N SER A 371 -4.74 -8.46 15.69
CA SER A 371 -4.15 -7.96 16.95
C SER A 371 -4.04 -6.46 16.89
N ILE A 372 -4.42 -5.77 17.97
CA ILE A 372 -4.37 -4.31 18.04
C ILE A 372 -3.95 -3.83 19.41
N TYR A 373 -3.14 -2.78 19.44
CA TYR A 373 -2.75 -2.11 20.67
C TYR A 373 -3.82 -1.14 21.11
N VAL A 374 -4.27 -1.28 22.34
CA VAL A 374 -5.32 -0.46 22.94
C VAL A 374 -4.87 0.06 24.29
N ALA A 375 -5.40 1.20 24.70
CA ALA A 375 -5.31 1.67 26.07
C ALA A 375 -6.54 1.23 26.87
N ASP A 376 -7.72 1.43 26.32
CA ASP A 376 -8.98 0.99 26.88
C ASP A 376 -9.89 0.41 25.78
N ALA A 377 -10.81 -0.49 26.13
CA ALA A 377 -11.70 -1.14 25.16
C ALA A 377 -13.05 -1.58 25.74
N ILE A 378 -14.09 -1.59 24.90
CA ILE A 378 -15.41 -2.17 25.16
C ILE A 378 -15.92 -2.91 23.92
N ILE A 379 -16.89 -3.80 24.13
CA ILE A 379 -17.62 -4.47 23.06
C ILE A 379 -19.02 -3.87 22.94
N ARG A 380 -19.45 -3.52 21.73
CA ARG A 380 -20.83 -3.09 21.43
C ARG A 380 -21.31 -3.84 20.20
N GLY A 381 -22.21 -4.81 20.39
CA GLY A 381 -22.66 -5.67 19.30
C GLY A 381 -21.47 -6.40 18.68
N ASN A 382 -21.20 -6.14 17.40
CA ASN A 382 -20.16 -6.80 16.61
C ASN A 382 -18.88 -5.95 16.45
N GLN A 383 -18.70 -5.00 17.35
CA GLN A 383 -17.66 -3.98 17.27
C GLN A 383 -16.83 -3.92 18.55
N LEU A 384 -15.52 -3.82 18.38
CA LEU A 384 -14.59 -3.43 19.42
C LEU A 384 -14.42 -1.91 19.32
N ILE A 385 -14.91 -1.18 20.32
CA ILE A 385 -14.69 0.25 20.44
C ILE A 385 -13.54 0.41 21.43
N PHE A 386 -12.48 1.07 21.03
CA PHE A 386 -11.27 1.15 21.84
C PHE A 386 -10.58 2.49 21.67
N SER A 387 -9.72 2.80 22.63
CA SER A 387 -8.88 3.97 22.60
C SER A 387 -7.44 3.59 22.27
N GLN A 388 -6.78 4.44 21.49
CA GLN A 388 -5.37 4.27 21.15
C GLN A 388 -4.63 5.58 21.43
N GLN A 389 -3.45 5.49 22.03
CA GLN A 389 -2.62 6.65 22.26
C GLN A 389 -2.21 7.27 20.92
N ILE A 390 -2.40 8.57 20.79
CA ILE A 390 -2.07 9.32 19.59
C ILE A 390 -0.57 9.59 19.58
N ASP A 391 0.09 9.20 18.49
CA ASP A 391 1.50 9.56 18.26
C ASP A 391 1.62 11.08 18.14
N ASN A 392 2.64 11.66 18.77
CA ASN A 392 2.94 13.08 18.77
C ASN A 392 2.96 13.70 17.36
N LYS A 393 3.28 12.91 16.33
CA LYS A 393 3.29 13.36 14.92
C LYS A 393 1.90 13.61 14.31
N ARG A 394 0.82 13.04 14.87
CA ARG A 394 -0.57 13.21 14.39
C ARG A 394 -1.34 14.30 15.14
N LEU A 395 -0.70 14.97 16.09
CA LEU A 395 -1.34 15.98 16.95
C LEU A 395 -1.82 17.23 16.19
N GLU A 396 -1.28 17.51 15.01
CA GLU A 396 -1.63 18.70 14.23
C GLU A 396 -2.99 18.57 13.51
N GLU A 397 -3.56 17.37 13.40
CA GLU A 397 -4.77 17.10 12.60
C GLU A 397 -6.07 17.01 13.42
N LEU A 398 -5.98 16.98 14.75
CA LEU A 398 -7.12 16.79 15.65
C LEU A 398 -7.25 17.99 16.61
N ASP A 399 -8.48 18.46 16.82
CA ASP A 399 -8.76 19.59 17.73
C ASP A 399 -8.70 19.13 19.19
N PHE A 400 -7.63 19.50 19.89
CA PHE A 400 -7.43 19.26 21.32
C PHE A 400 -7.51 20.53 22.15
N SER A 401 -8.30 21.53 21.73
CA SER A 401 -8.49 22.79 22.46
C SER A 401 -8.87 22.59 23.94
N ASN A 402 -9.40 21.42 24.32
CA ASN A 402 -9.78 21.06 25.68
C ASN A 402 -8.69 20.33 26.51
N CYS A 403 -7.50 20.05 25.96
CA CYS A 403 -6.42 19.38 26.70
C CYS A 403 -5.34 20.39 27.10
N GLN A 404 -5.35 20.82 28.37
CA GLN A 404 -4.31 21.68 28.96
C GLN A 404 -2.96 20.96 29.12
N ASP A 405 -1.92 21.72 29.50
CA ASP A 405 -0.44 21.53 29.41
C ASP A 405 0.24 20.21 29.85
N GLU A 406 -0.42 19.05 29.92
CA GLU A 406 0.23 17.73 29.95
C GLU A 406 -0.81 16.67 29.52
N LEU A 407 -0.64 15.37 29.78
CA LEU A 407 -1.66 14.31 29.62
C LEU A 407 -1.65 13.61 28.26
N GLN A 408 -1.41 12.30 28.28
CA GLN A 408 -1.48 11.44 27.11
C GLN A 408 -2.85 11.59 26.42
N ARG A 409 -2.82 11.61 25.09
CA ARG A 409 -4.00 11.85 24.24
C ARG A 409 -4.39 10.56 23.56
N PHE A 410 -5.69 10.29 23.53
CA PHE A 410 -6.23 9.05 23.00
C PHE A 410 -7.28 9.35 21.92
N GLU A 411 -7.16 8.70 20.76
CA GLU A 411 -8.21 8.68 19.74
C GLU A 411 -9.12 7.49 19.98
N ILE A 412 -10.40 7.65 19.67
CA ILE A 412 -11.39 6.59 19.80
C ILE A 412 -11.64 5.99 18.41
N LEU A 413 -11.41 4.69 18.32
CA LEU A 413 -11.47 3.90 17.11
C LEU A 413 -12.50 2.78 17.25
N VAL A 414 -13.04 2.33 16.12
CA VAL A 414 -13.96 1.20 16.03
C VAL A 414 -13.39 0.16 15.09
N LEU A 415 -13.35 -1.09 15.54
CA LEU A 415 -13.02 -2.26 14.72
C LEU A 415 -14.25 -3.17 14.59
N SER A 416 -14.74 -3.32 13.37
CA SER A 416 -15.78 -4.32 13.03
C SER A 416 -15.13 -5.67 12.77
N PHE A 417 -15.26 -6.61 13.72
CA PHE A 417 -14.48 -7.86 13.71
C PHE A 417 -15.22 -9.07 13.09
N LEU A 418 -16.52 -8.97 12.78
CA LEU A 418 -17.26 -10.01 12.08
C LEU A 418 -17.15 -9.95 10.55
N ASP A 419 -16.67 -8.82 10.02
CA ASP A 419 -16.59 -8.64 8.57
C ASP A 419 -15.43 -9.49 8.01
N THR A 420 -15.64 -10.10 6.85
CA THR A 420 -14.57 -10.79 6.10
C THR A 420 -13.40 -9.87 5.74
N SER A 421 -13.61 -8.56 5.87
CA SER A 421 -12.65 -7.49 5.68
C SER A 421 -12.83 -6.50 6.83
N PRO A 422 -12.16 -6.70 7.98
CA PRO A 422 -12.36 -5.87 9.15
C PRO A 422 -12.12 -4.40 8.83
N MET A 423 -13.04 -3.53 9.23
CA MET A 423 -12.90 -2.08 9.08
C MET A 423 -12.41 -1.48 10.39
N LEU A 424 -11.34 -0.69 10.31
CA LEU A 424 -10.84 0.12 11.40
C LEU A 424 -11.15 1.59 11.08
N GLN A 425 -12.01 2.21 11.86
CA GLN A 425 -12.50 3.57 11.60
C GLN A 425 -12.27 4.48 12.80
N SER A 426 -11.77 5.69 12.55
CA SER A 426 -11.81 6.75 13.56
C SER A 426 -13.24 7.23 13.78
N THR A 427 -13.56 7.57 15.02
CA THR A 427 -14.83 8.22 15.36
C THR A 427 -14.74 9.75 15.31
N GLY A 428 -13.52 10.28 15.13
CA GLY A 428 -13.22 11.71 15.29
C GLY A 428 -13.25 12.18 16.75
N GLN A 429 -13.60 11.31 17.70
CA GLN A 429 -13.63 11.62 19.13
C GLN A 429 -12.27 11.32 19.77
N SER A 430 -11.94 12.08 20.81
CA SER A 430 -10.71 11.92 21.58
C SER A 430 -10.91 12.27 23.05
N TYR A 431 -10.01 11.80 23.91
CA TYR A 431 -9.93 12.21 25.32
C TYR A 431 -8.48 12.29 25.79
N CYS A 432 -8.28 12.96 26.93
CA CYS A 432 -6.97 13.18 27.55
C CYS A 432 -6.96 12.65 28.99
N THR A 433 -5.83 12.09 29.43
CA THR A 433 -5.68 11.58 30.81
C THR A 433 -4.26 11.75 31.34
N TYR A 434 -4.15 11.96 32.66
CA TYR A 434 -2.90 11.95 33.40
C TYR A 434 -2.15 10.63 33.20
N VAL A 435 -0.83 10.74 33.01
CA VAL A 435 0.11 9.62 33.09
C VAL A 435 -0.05 9.05 34.50
N GLN A 436 -0.44 7.78 34.59
CA GLN A 436 -0.55 7.07 35.87
C GLN A 436 0.77 6.41 36.24
#